data_AF-A0A257HGX1-F1
#
_entry.id   AF-A0A257HGX1-F1
#
_cell.length_a   1.000
_cell.length_b   1.000
_cell.length_c   1.000
_cell.angle_alpha   90.00
_cell.angle_beta   90.00
_cell.angle_gamma   90.00
#
_symmetry.space_group_name_H-M   'P 1'
#
loop_
_entity.id
_entity.type
_entity.pdbx_description
1 polymer ?
#
loop_
_entity_poly.entity_id
_entity_poly.type
_entity_poly.pdbx_seq_one_letter_code
_entity_poly.pdbx_strand_id
1 'polypeptide(L)'
;MASESFEPALTCVLAQEGGYSDHPADPGGATMMGITQGTLAEWRGNAVTKADVRALSRTEVAEIYRKRYWDSVHGDQLPAGLDLAVFDFAVNSGVSRAVRSLQRVLGVAADGRVGPETLQAVAICDPGEMVTRLSALRLAFLEALSTFPVFGRGWTRRVREVEAEARKLVSALSVTPARLPSTTKELAPMDITKGILTSRTVWANAIGIGALALSWLGFDTSGLDKGALTDSLLQALAGVSFVASTMFRILATKRLDSRDETSGLIGEPRLTVLYASGVDHGFSVETPASWYMCAR
;
A
#
# COMPACT_ATOMS: atom_id res chain seq x y z
N MET A 1 -0.74 -3.12 1.16
CA MET A 1 0.56 -2.42 1.14
C MET A 1 0.79 -1.94 -0.29
N ALA A 2 1.19 -0.69 -0.47
CA ALA A 2 0.81 0.14 -1.61
C ALA A 2 1.88 0.23 -2.71
N SER A 3 2.28 -0.91 -3.31
CA SER A 3 3.13 -0.86 -4.52
C SER A 3 2.40 -0.24 -5.73
N GLU A 4 1.08 -0.18 -5.69
CA GLU A 4 0.22 0.29 -6.79
C GLU A 4 -0.11 1.80 -6.72
N SER A 5 0.21 2.51 -5.62
CA SER A 5 -0.18 3.92 -5.44
C SER A 5 0.81 4.93 -6.03
N PHE A 6 2.02 4.50 -6.42
CA PHE A 6 3.04 5.40 -6.96
C PHE A 6 2.58 6.12 -8.23
N GLU A 7 2.05 5.41 -9.23
CA GLU A 7 1.65 6.03 -10.51
C GLU A 7 0.51 7.05 -10.34
N PRO A 8 -0.57 6.76 -9.58
CA PRO A 8 -1.56 7.76 -9.20
C PRO A 8 -0.95 8.95 -8.46
N ALA A 9 -0.06 8.70 -7.49
CA ALA A 9 0.57 9.77 -6.72
C ALA A 9 1.49 10.65 -7.58
N LEU A 10 2.27 10.04 -8.46
CA LEU A 10 3.11 10.71 -9.44
C LEU A 10 2.26 11.56 -10.38
N THR A 11 1.14 11.03 -10.86
CA THR A 11 0.21 11.80 -11.71
C THR A 11 -0.32 13.03 -10.98
N CYS A 12 -0.71 12.89 -9.71
CA CYS A 12 -1.17 14.01 -8.88
C CYS A 12 -0.06 15.06 -8.68
N VAL A 13 1.15 14.65 -8.33
CA VAL A 13 2.29 15.55 -8.13
C VAL A 13 2.67 16.25 -9.43
N LEU A 14 2.80 15.52 -10.54
CA LEU A 14 3.18 16.09 -11.84
C LEU A 14 2.12 17.02 -12.41
N ALA A 15 0.84 16.87 -12.03
CA ALA A 15 -0.20 17.84 -12.38
C ALA A 15 0.00 19.20 -11.71
N GLN A 16 0.74 19.25 -10.59
CA GLN A 16 1.14 20.47 -9.90
C GLN A 16 2.46 21.04 -10.43
N GLU A 17 3.24 20.24 -11.17
CA GLU A 17 4.50 20.65 -11.76
C GLU A 17 4.27 21.31 -13.13
N GLY A 18 5.05 22.35 -13.41
CA GLY A 18 5.04 23.01 -14.71
C GLY A 18 5.66 22.14 -15.82
N GLY A 19 5.40 22.53 -17.07
CA GLY A 19 6.09 21.97 -18.23
C GLY A 19 7.53 22.47 -18.36
N TYR A 20 8.04 22.46 -19.59
CA TYR A 20 9.40 22.92 -19.86
C TYR A 20 9.59 24.41 -19.53
N SER A 21 10.67 24.74 -18.82
CA SER A 21 11.15 26.10 -18.60
C SER A 21 12.65 26.19 -18.86
N ASP A 22 13.10 27.31 -19.41
CA ASP A 22 14.52 27.59 -19.65
C ASP A 22 14.71 29.10 -19.56
N HIS A 23 15.18 29.57 -18.40
CA HIS A 23 15.40 30.98 -18.17
C HIS A 23 16.90 31.32 -18.24
N PRO A 24 17.32 32.31 -19.06
CA PRO A 24 18.73 32.68 -19.20
C PRO A 24 19.43 33.11 -17.90
N ALA A 25 18.68 33.56 -16.89
CA ALA A 25 19.22 33.95 -15.59
C ALA A 25 18.98 32.89 -14.48
N ASP A 26 18.41 31.73 -14.80
CA ASP A 26 18.30 30.64 -13.82
C ASP A 26 19.58 29.79 -13.83
N PRO A 27 20.33 29.74 -12.72
CA PRO A 27 21.49 28.84 -12.60
C PRO A 27 21.12 27.36 -12.75
N GLY A 28 19.85 26.97 -12.53
CA GLY A 28 19.34 25.62 -12.73
C GLY A 28 19.20 25.19 -14.20
N GLY A 29 19.21 26.14 -15.13
CA GLY A 29 19.12 25.88 -16.57
C GLY A 29 17.78 25.29 -17.02
N ALA A 30 17.80 24.57 -18.14
CA ALA A 30 16.60 23.93 -18.67
C ALA A 30 16.01 22.93 -17.66
N THR A 31 14.69 23.02 -17.43
CA THR A 31 13.94 22.19 -16.49
C THR A 31 12.68 21.65 -17.16
N MET A 32 12.39 20.36 -17.00
CA MET A 32 11.18 19.71 -17.50
C MET A 32 10.56 18.89 -16.37
N MET A 33 9.28 19.13 -16.03
CA MET A 33 8.58 18.42 -14.96
C MET A 33 9.35 18.42 -13.62
N GLY A 34 9.96 19.56 -13.26
CA GLY A 34 10.78 19.71 -12.05
C GLY A 34 12.18 19.07 -12.11
N ILE A 35 12.54 18.43 -13.22
CA ILE A 35 13.87 17.82 -13.42
C ILE A 35 14.78 18.81 -14.15
N THR A 36 15.77 19.33 -13.44
CA THR A 36 16.79 20.24 -13.98
C THR A 36 17.81 19.49 -14.83
N GLN A 37 18.51 20.20 -15.74
CA GLN A 37 19.62 19.66 -16.51
C GLN A 37 20.69 19.00 -15.62
N GLY A 38 21.00 19.62 -14.47
CA GLY A 38 21.96 19.07 -13.50
C GLY A 38 21.48 17.76 -12.87
N THR A 39 20.19 17.68 -12.50
CA THR A 39 19.59 16.44 -11.99
C THR A 39 19.66 15.33 -13.04
N LEU A 40 19.33 15.65 -14.30
CA LEU A 40 19.34 14.66 -15.37
C LEU A 40 20.76 14.18 -15.70
N ALA A 41 21.75 15.07 -15.66
CA ALA A 41 23.16 14.72 -15.83
C ALA A 41 23.66 13.79 -14.71
N GLU A 42 23.30 14.09 -13.45
CA GLU A 42 23.61 13.22 -12.31
C GLU A 42 22.97 11.84 -12.47
N TRP A 43 21.69 11.79 -12.88
CA TRP A 43 20.96 10.55 -13.10
C TRP A 43 21.58 9.67 -14.19
N ARG A 44 21.91 10.26 -15.34
CA ARG A 44 22.49 9.54 -16.49
C ARG A 44 23.98 9.27 -16.34
N GLY A 45 24.66 9.93 -15.40
CA GLY A 45 26.10 9.83 -15.20
C GLY A 45 26.93 10.43 -16.33
N ASN A 46 26.35 11.31 -17.16
CA ASN A 46 27.01 11.93 -18.30
C ASN A 46 26.53 13.38 -18.53
N ALA A 47 27.24 14.10 -19.41
CA ALA A 47 26.83 15.44 -19.81
C ALA A 47 25.50 15.37 -20.58
N VAL A 48 24.55 16.22 -20.19
CA VAL A 48 23.19 16.29 -20.75
C VAL A 48 23.00 17.66 -21.39
N THR A 49 22.32 17.72 -22.52
CA THR A 49 21.98 18.97 -23.24
C THR A 49 20.59 19.47 -22.88
N LYS A 50 20.26 20.70 -23.29
CA LYS A 50 18.88 21.23 -23.17
C LYS A 50 17.87 20.43 -23.99
N ALA A 51 18.30 19.85 -25.12
CA ALA A 51 17.46 19.02 -25.97
C ALA A 51 17.11 17.70 -25.25
N ASP A 52 18.08 17.13 -24.52
CA ASP A 52 17.84 15.94 -23.70
C ASP A 52 16.80 16.20 -22.61
N VAL A 53 16.87 17.36 -21.94
CA VAL A 53 15.87 17.75 -20.94
C VAL A 53 14.48 17.90 -21.56
N ARG A 54 14.38 18.46 -22.78
CA ARG A 54 13.10 18.55 -23.52
C ARG A 54 12.57 17.18 -23.95
N ALA A 55 13.46 16.23 -24.23
CA ALA A 55 13.14 14.89 -24.69
C ALA A 55 12.94 13.87 -23.55
N LEU A 56 12.88 14.32 -22.29
CA LEU A 56 12.63 13.47 -21.14
C LEU A 56 11.34 12.65 -21.33
N SER A 57 11.49 11.33 -21.32
CA SER A 57 10.36 10.42 -21.42
C SER A 57 9.59 10.38 -20.09
N ARG A 58 8.28 10.11 -20.15
CA ARG A 58 7.47 9.93 -18.93
C ARG A 58 8.01 8.79 -18.05
N THR A 59 8.53 7.73 -18.67
CA THR A 59 9.13 6.60 -17.96
C THR A 59 10.38 7.02 -17.19
N GLU A 60 11.30 7.75 -17.82
CA GLU A 60 12.52 8.23 -17.15
C GLU A 60 12.18 9.22 -16.03
N VAL A 61 11.18 10.09 -16.23
CA VAL A 61 10.64 10.95 -15.17
C VAL A 61 10.15 10.10 -13.99
N ALA A 62 9.33 9.07 -14.25
CA ALA A 62 8.81 8.19 -13.20
C ALA A 62 9.94 7.48 -12.43
N GLU A 63 10.96 6.97 -13.12
CA GLU A 63 12.12 6.32 -12.50
C GLU A 63 12.89 7.29 -11.58
N ILE A 64 13.15 8.52 -12.07
CA ILE A 64 13.82 9.56 -11.28
C ILE A 64 13.00 9.92 -10.05
N TYR A 65 11.69 10.13 -10.19
CA TYR A 65 10.81 10.48 -9.07
C TYR A 65 10.68 9.35 -8.05
N ARG A 66 10.56 8.11 -8.52
CA ARG A 66 10.52 6.94 -7.67
C ARG A 66 11.79 6.87 -6.82
N LYS A 67 12.95 6.90 -7.47
CA LYS A 67 14.23 6.74 -6.79
C LYS A 67 14.55 7.89 -5.83
N ARG A 68 14.38 9.14 -6.28
CA ARG A 68 14.81 10.32 -5.51
C ARG A 68 13.86 10.70 -4.39
N TYR A 69 12.57 10.40 -4.52
CA TYR A 69 11.56 10.86 -3.58
C TYR A 69 10.73 9.72 -3.00
N TRP A 70 10.05 8.92 -3.84
CA TRP A 70 9.12 7.89 -3.37
C TRP A 70 9.80 6.84 -2.48
N ASP A 71 10.85 6.21 -2.96
CA ASP A 71 11.60 5.18 -2.24
C ASP A 71 12.26 5.80 -0.99
N SER A 72 12.70 7.05 -1.10
CA SER A 72 13.36 7.78 0.00
C SER A 72 12.41 8.13 1.16
N VAL A 73 11.10 8.21 0.89
CA VAL A 73 10.06 8.34 1.93
C VAL A 73 9.38 7.00 2.26
N HIS A 74 9.86 5.90 1.69
CA HIS A 74 9.27 4.57 1.81
C HIS A 74 7.79 4.54 1.39
N GLY A 75 7.44 5.23 0.30
CA GLY A 75 6.05 5.42 -0.13
C GLY A 75 5.24 4.12 -0.24
N ASP A 76 5.85 3.03 -0.71
CA ASP A 76 5.20 1.71 -0.82
C ASP A 76 4.74 1.13 0.54
N GLN A 77 5.32 1.61 1.65
CA GLN A 77 5.04 1.18 3.03
C GLN A 77 4.07 2.11 3.76
N LEU A 78 3.66 3.21 3.13
CA LEU A 78 2.69 4.15 3.70
C LEU A 78 1.27 3.82 3.18
N PRO A 79 0.21 4.10 3.97
CA PRO A 79 -1.16 3.93 3.52
C PRO A 79 -1.50 4.94 2.43
N ALA A 80 -2.40 4.57 1.51
CA ALA A 80 -2.79 5.45 0.42
C ALA A 80 -3.36 6.77 0.94
N GLY A 81 -3.00 7.86 0.28
CA GLY A 81 -3.29 9.22 0.70
C GLY A 81 -2.18 9.79 1.60
N LEU A 82 -1.73 9.05 2.63
CA LEU A 82 -0.58 9.49 3.41
C LEU A 82 0.71 9.41 2.59
N ASP A 83 0.86 8.36 1.79
CA ASP A 83 1.93 8.21 0.80
C ASP A 83 2.02 9.42 -0.17
N LEU A 84 0.90 9.83 -0.76
CA LEU A 84 0.79 10.98 -1.64
C LEU A 84 1.17 12.28 -0.93
N ALA A 85 0.62 12.52 0.26
CA ALA A 85 0.88 13.74 1.01
C ALA A 85 2.37 13.89 1.40
N VAL A 86 3.00 12.78 1.83
CA VAL A 86 4.42 12.75 2.17
C VAL A 86 5.30 12.87 0.93
N PHE A 87 4.94 12.20 -0.16
CA PHE A 87 5.65 12.25 -1.44
C PHE A 87 5.63 13.65 -2.05
N ASP A 88 4.47 14.31 -2.16
CA ASP A 88 4.39 15.69 -2.67
C ASP A 88 5.22 16.66 -1.80
N PHE A 89 5.15 16.48 -0.48
CA PHE A 89 5.95 17.31 0.43
C PHE A 89 7.46 17.08 0.23
N ALA A 90 7.88 15.84 -0.01
CA ALA A 90 9.28 15.51 -0.30
C ALA A 90 9.76 16.12 -1.62
N VAL A 91 8.94 16.08 -2.67
CA VAL A 91 9.24 16.70 -3.97
C VAL A 91 9.40 18.21 -3.82
N ASN A 92 8.48 18.87 -3.12
CA ASN A 92 8.43 20.33 -3.06
C ASN A 92 9.36 20.95 -2.01
N SER A 93 9.61 20.25 -0.89
CA SER A 93 10.35 20.79 0.26
C SER A 93 11.47 19.88 0.77
N GLY A 94 11.78 18.80 0.06
CA GLY A 94 12.86 17.87 0.37
C GLY A 94 12.45 16.70 1.28
N VAL A 95 12.99 15.52 0.98
CA VAL A 95 12.74 14.25 1.68
C VAL A 95 12.90 14.39 3.20
N SER A 96 14.02 14.94 3.67
CA SER A 96 14.28 15.01 5.11
C SER A 96 13.22 15.83 5.86
N ARG A 97 12.73 16.92 5.28
CA ARG A 97 11.69 17.75 5.90
C ARG A 97 10.35 17.02 5.92
N ALA A 98 10.00 16.34 4.82
CA ALA A 98 8.78 15.56 4.73
C ALA A 98 8.76 14.44 5.78
N VAL A 99 9.83 13.64 5.86
CA VAL A 99 9.94 12.52 6.82
C VAL A 99 9.92 13.02 8.27
N ARG A 100 10.68 14.07 8.61
CA ARG A 100 10.64 14.65 9.97
C ARG A 100 9.25 15.18 10.33
N SER A 101 8.53 15.72 9.35
CA SER A 101 7.16 16.23 9.57
C SER A 101 6.17 15.09 9.77
N LEU A 102 6.29 14.00 9.00
CA LEU A 102 5.55 12.76 9.21
C LEU A 102 5.77 12.23 10.64
N GLN A 103 7.03 12.12 11.06
CA GLN A 103 7.39 11.64 12.40
C GLN A 103 6.79 12.52 13.52
N ARG A 104 6.79 13.85 13.35
CA ARG A 104 6.15 14.77 14.31
C ARG A 104 4.65 14.56 14.42
N VAL A 105 3.94 14.35 13.31
CA VAL A 105 2.47 14.12 13.38
C VAL A 105 2.14 12.74 13.95
N LEU A 106 3.00 11.75 13.71
CA LEU A 106 2.91 10.42 14.32
C LEU A 106 3.29 10.39 15.81
N GLY A 107 3.96 11.42 16.32
CA GLY A 107 4.39 11.49 17.72
C GLY A 107 5.63 10.66 18.06
N VAL A 108 6.46 10.33 17.06
CA VAL A 108 7.72 9.59 17.23
C VAL A 108 8.93 10.53 17.09
N ALA A 109 10.14 10.04 17.39
CA ALA A 109 11.36 10.83 17.24
C ALA A 109 11.55 11.31 15.79
N ALA A 110 11.70 12.62 15.59
CA ALA A 110 11.80 13.24 14.27
C ALA A 110 13.25 13.24 13.73
N ASP A 111 13.84 12.06 13.53
CA ASP A 111 15.22 11.87 13.09
C ASP A 111 15.43 11.98 11.56
N GLY A 112 14.34 11.98 10.78
CA GLY A 112 14.33 12.08 9.33
C GLY A 112 14.59 10.78 8.59
N ARG A 113 14.52 9.62 9.27
CA ARG A 113 14.68 8.29 8.67
C ARG A 113 13.42 7.45 8.91
N VAL A 114 12.85 6.87 7.86
CA VAL A 114 11.70 5.96 8.01
C VAL A 114 12.18 4.59 8.49
N GLY A 115 12.28 4.44 9.81
CA GLY A 115 12.67 3.20 10.48
C GLY A 115 11.49 2.40 11.05
N PRO A 116 11.76 1.26 11.72
CA PRO A 116 10.72 0.39 12.30
C PRO A 116 9.74 1.12 13.23
N GLU A 117 10.22 2.05 14.05
CA GLU A 117 9.36 2.85 14.95
C GLU A 117 8.37 3.73 14.16
N THR A 118 8.84 4.39 13.10
CA THR A 118 7.98 5.20 12.23
C THR A 118 6.93 4.33 11.54
N LEU A 119 7.33 3.17 11.01
CA LEU A 119 6.42 2.25 10.32
C LEU A 119 5.38 1.61 11.26
N GLN A 120 5.76 1.31 12.51
CA GLN A 120 4.83 0.84 13.53
C GLN A 120 3.79 1.91 13.87
N ALA A 121 4.21 3.17 14.03
CA ALA A 121 3.28 4.28 14.26
C ALA A 121 2.34 4.49 13.06
N VAL A 122 2.86 4.39 11.83
CA VAL A 122 2.04 4.43 10.60
C VAL A 122 1.00 3.31 10.58
N ALA A 123 1.35 2.10 11.00
CA ALA A 123 0.46 0.94 10.95
C ALA A 123 -0.79 1.06 11.85
N ILE A 124 -0.74 1.90 12.88
CA ILE A 124 -1.83 2.07 13.87
C ILE A 124 -2.49 3.46 13.82
N CYS A 125 -2.01 4.37 12.98
CA CYS A 125 -2.57 5.72 12.86
C CYS A 125 -3.87 5.74 12.04
N ASP A 126 -4.67 6.80 12.19
CA ASP A 126 -5.70 7.17 11.22
C ASP A 126 -5.03 7.93 10.04
N PRO A 127 -4.99 7.37 8.82
CA PRO A 127 -4.33 8.01 7.69
C PRO A 127 -4.96 9.35 7.32
N GLY A 128 -6.28 9.50 7.46
CA GLY A 128 -7.00 10.73 7.16
C GLY A 128 -6.69 11.83 8.16
N GLU A 129 -6.59 11.49 9.45
CA GLU A 129 -6.12 12.43 10.48
C GLU A 129 -4.67 12.84 10.21
N MET A 130 -3.78 11.87 9.91
CA MET A 130 -2.37 12.16 9.66
C MET A 130 -2.18 13.04 8.44
N VAL A 131 -2.93 12.83 7.36
CA VAL A 131 -2.93 13.69 6.16
C VAL A 131 -3.29 15.13 6.52
N THR A 132 -4.35 15.34 7.32
CA THR A 132 -4.76 16.69 7.73
C THR A 132 -3.72 17.35 8.65
N ARG A 133 -3.18 16.61 9.63
CA ARG A 133 -2.13 17.13 10.52
C ARG A 133 -0.84 17.46 9.78
N LEU A 134 -0.44 16.63 8.82
CA LEU A 134 0.74 16.84 7.99
C LEU A 134 0.57 18.08 7.10
N SER A 135 -0.61 18.24 6.50
CA SER A 135 -0.95 19.38 5.63
C SER A 135 -0.96 20.69 6.42
N ALA A 136 -1.53 20.69 7.63
CA ALA A 136 -1.49 21.84 8.53
C ALA A 136 -0.05 22.20 8.95
N LEU A 137 0.76 21.21 9.34
CA LEU A 137 2.17 21.42 9.70
C LEU A 137 2.98 21.99 8.52
N ARG A 138 2.77 21.45 7.32
CA ARG A 138 3.40 21.95 6.09
C ARG A 138 3.00 23.39 5.79
N LEU A 139 1.71 23.72 5.90
CA LEU A 139 1.23 25.06 5.64
C LEU A 139 1.84 26.08 6.62
N ALA A 140 1.89 25.74 7.92
CA ALA A 140 2.53 26.56 8.94
C ALA A 140 4.03 26.79 8.64
N PHE A 141 4.73 25.77 8.15
CA PHE A 141 6.12 25.92 7.70
C PHE A 141 6.23 26.88 6.51
N LEU A 142 5.37 26.73 5.50
CA LEU A 142 5.39 27.58 4.30
C LEU A 142 5.07 29.04 4.64
N GLU A 143 4.08 29.28 5.50
CA GLU A 143 3.69 30.61 5.99
C GLU A 143 4.83 31.35 6.70
N ALA A 144 5.77 30.61 7.30
CA ALA A 144 6.94 31.18 7.96
C ALA A 144 8.07 31.58 7.00
N LEU A 145 7.97 31.28 5.70
CA LEU A 145 8.99 31.64 4.72
C LEU A 145 8.90 33.13 4.33
N SER A 146 10.05 33.79 4.19
CA SER A 146 10.12 35.20 3.78
C SER A 146 9.53 35.47 2.39
N THR A 147 9.48 34.45 1.52
CA THR A 147 8.91 34.50 0.18
C THR A 147 7.40 34.22 0.14
N PHE A 148 6.78 33.82 1.26
CA PHE A 148 5.35 33.54 1.34
C PHE A 148 4.42 34.69 0.91
N PRO A 149 4.69 35.98 1.19
CA PRO A 149 3.83 37.07 0.69
C PRO A 149 3.67 37.08 -0.83
N VAL A 150 4.70 36.61 -1.52
CA VAL A 150 4.73 36.54 -2.98
C VAL A 150 4.17 35.18 -3.43
N PHE A 151 4.61 34.07 -2.79
CA PHE A 151 4.42 32.69 -3.30
C PHE A 151 3.31 31.89 -2.62
N GLY A 152 2.90 32.35 -1.45
CA GLY A 152 2.09 31.61 -0.49
C GLY A 152 0.72 31.19 -1.00
N ARG A 153 0.10 31.96 -1.90
CA ARG A 153 -1.19 31.58 -2.50
C ARG A 153 -1.07 30.28 -3.30
N GLY A 154 -0.05 30.15 -4.13
CA GLY A 154 0.19 28.95 -4.94
C GLY A 154 0.51 27.75 -4.06
N TRP A 155 1.38 27.93 -3.07
CA TRP A 155 1.73 26.88 -2.14
C TRP A 155 0.55 26.41 -1.28
N THR A 156 -0.25 27.35 -0.75
CA THR A 156 -1.45 27.04 0.03
C THR A 156 -2.45 26.25 -0.79
N ARG A 157 -2.64 26.64 -2.06
CA ARG A 157 -3.52 25.92 -2.98
C ARG A 157 -3.03 24.49 -3.20
N ARG A 158 -1.74 24.29 -3.55
CA ARG A 158 -1.16 22.96 -3.75
C ARG A 158 -1.34 22.06 -2.52
N VAL A 159 -1.05 22.57 -1.32
CA VAL A 159 -1.22 21.80 -0.08
C VAL A 159 -2.68 21.37 0.11
N ARG A 160 -3.64 22.26 -0.11
CA ARG A 160 -5.08 21.93 0.03
C ARG A 160 -5.58 20.96 -1.03
N GLU A 161 -5.13 21.08 -2.28
CA GLU A 161 -5.50 20.16 -3.36
C GLU A 161 -4.95 18.76 -3.11
N VAL A 162 -3.68 18.67 -2.71
CA VAL A 162 -3.05 17.39 -2.34
C VAL A 162 -3.72 16.78 -1.11
N GLU A 163 -4.05 17.59 -0.08
CA GLU A 163 -4.80 17.12 1.08
C GLU A 163 -6.17 16.55 0.68
N ALA A 164 -6.92 17.28 -0.16
CA ALA A 164 -8.22 16.83 -0.63
C ALA A 164 -8.12 15.51 -1.39
N GLU A 165 -7.13 15.36 -2.26
CA GLU A 165 -6.95 14.13 -3.04
C GLU A 165 -6.46 12.97 -2.19
N ALA A 166 -5.52 13.21 -1.28
CA ALA A 166 -5.10 12.24 -0.29
C ALA A 166 -6.28 11.74 0.55
N ARG A 167 -7.16 12.64 1.01
CA ARG A 167 -8.37 12.26 1.76
C ARG A 167 -9.36 11.47 0.91
N LYS A 168 -9.49 11.75 -0.40
CA LYS A 168 -10.28 10.91 -1.30
C LYS A 168 -9.72 9.51 -1.39
N LEU A 169 -8.40 9.35 -1.53
CA LEU A 169 -7.74 8.04 -1.56
C LEU A 169 -7.97 7.26 -0.25
N VAL A 170 -7.83 7.93 0.90
CA VAL A 170 -8.17 7.34 2.21
C VAL A 170 -9.64 6.91 2.24
N SER A 171 -10.55 7.77 1.77
CA SER A 171 -11.97 7.47 1.76
C SER A 171 -12.33 6.31 0.82
N ALA A 172 -11.71 6.20 -0.36
CA ALA A 172 -11.96 5.13 -1.31
C ALA A 172 -11.59 3.74 -0.76
N LEU A 173 -10.56 3.69 0.09
CA LEU A 173 -10.20 2.47 0.83
C LEU A 173 -11.20 2.14 1.94
N SER A 174 -11.80 3.16 2.58
CA SER A 174 -12.86 2.97 3.59
C SER A 174 -14.24 2.68 3.01
N VAL A 175 -14.52 3.17 1.79
CA VAL A 175 -15.82 3.13 1.09
C VAL A 175 -15.90 1.98 0.10
N THR A 176 -14.81 1.26 -0.17
CA THR A 176 -14.91 -0.03 -0.86
C THR A 176 -15.92 -0.86 -0.06
N PRO A 177 -17.17 -1.04 -0.56
CA PRO A 177 -18.04 -2.00 0.06
C PRO A 177 -17.22 -3.27 -0.07
N ALA A 178 -17.12 -4.05 0.99
CA ALA A 178 -16.81 -5.44 0.80
C ALA A 178 -17.83 -5.94 -0.23
N ARG A 179 -17.46 -5.96 -1.52
CA ARG A 179 -18.04 -6.87 -2.48
C ARG A 179 -17.51 -8.20 -1.99
N LEU A 180 -18.14 -8.68 -0.92
CA LEU A 180 -18.15 -10.07 -0.58
C LEU A 180 -18.51 -10.73 -1.91
N PRO A 181 -17.62 -11.51 -2.53
CA PRO A 181 -18.13 -12.53 -3.43
C PRO A 181 -19.20 -13.24 -2.61
N SER A 182 -20.46 -13.16 -3.07
CA SER A 182 -21.58 -13.93 -2.56
C SER A 182 -21.36 -15.39 -2.95
N THR A 183 -20.28 -15.93 -2.43
CA THR A 183 -20.04 -17.34 -2.22
C THR A 183 -19.78 -17.43 -0.75
N THR A 184 -20.87 -17.45 0.04
CA THR A 184 -20.88 -18.21 1.28
C THR A 184 -20.62 -19.67 0.88
N LYS A 185 -19.36 -19.98 0.58
CA LYS A 185 -18.86 -21.28 0.96
C LYS A 185 -18.77 -21.16 2.47
N GLU A 186 -19.81 -21.65 3.12
CA GLU A 186 -19.83 -21.94 4.54
C GLU A 186 -18.43 -22.42 4.93
N LEU A 187 -17.71 -21.56 5.65
CA LEU A 187 -16.36 -21.84 6.09
C LEU A 187 -16.54 -22.95 7.13
N ALA A 188 -16.46 -24.21 6.69
CA ALA A 188 -16.27 -25.31 7.60
C ALA A 188 -15.11 -24.90 8.52
N PRO A 189 -15.29 -25.00 9.85
CA PRO A 189 -14.33 -24.44 10.80
C PRO A 189 -12.94 -24.93 10.42
N MET A 190 -12.02 -23.99 10.24
CA MET A 190 -10.62 -24.33 10.01
C MET A 190 -10.16 -25.07 11.24
N ASP A 191 -10.06 -26.40 11.11
CA ASP A 191 -9.79 -27.33 12.18
C ASP A 191 -8.32 -27.17 12.60
N ILE A 192 -8.07 -26.16 13.47
CA ILE A 192 -6.76 -25.84 14.06
C ILE A 192 -6.15 -27.10 14.71
N THR A 193 -7.01 -28.02 15.15
CA THR A 193 -6.65 -29.33 15.68
C THR A 193 -5.84 -30.15 14.67
N LYS A 194 -6.13 -30.10 13.37
CA LYS A 194 -5.35 -30.84 12.34
C LYS A 194 -3.93 -30.33 12.19
N GLY A 195 -3.71 -29.02 12.30
CA GLY A 195 -2.37 -28.41 12.21
C GLY A 195 -1.51 -28.66 13.45
N ILE A 196 -2.13 -28.67 14.63
CA ILE A 196 -1.45 -28.96 15.90
C ILE A 196 -1.12 -30.45 16.01
N LEU A 197 -2.05 -31.33 15.63
CA LEU A 197 -1.89 -32.79 15.72
C LEU A 197 -0.90 -33.37 14.69
N THR A 198 -0.60 -32.65 13.60
CA THR A 198 0.43 -33.07 12.62
C THR A 198 1.82 -32.50 12.92
N SER A 199 1.96 -31.64 13.92
CA SER A 199 3.24 -31.02 14.26
C SER A 199 4.16 -31.98 15.01
N ARG A 200 5.30 -32.32 14.37
CA ARG A 200 6.39 -33.14 14.96
C ARG A 200 6.84 -32.60 16.31
N THR A 201 6.94 -31.28 16.42
CA THR A 201 7.44 -30.60 17.63
C THR A 201 6.47 -30.71 18.80
N VAL A 202 5.16 -30.70 18.54
CA VAL A 202 4.13 -30.81 19.59
C VAL A 202 4.19 -32.20 20.23
N TRP A 203 4.27 -33.26 19.43
CA TRP A 203 4.32 -34.63 19.94
C TRP A 203 5.65 -34.99 20.60
N ALA A 204 6.78 -34.48 20.09
CA ALA A 204 8.08 -34.65 20.73
C ALA A 204 8.10 -34.08 22.16
N ASN A 205 7.49 -32.90 22.35
CA ASN A 205 7.36 -32.28 23.67
C ASN A 205 6.40 -33.06 24.58
N ALA A 206 5.25 -33.53 24.06
CA ALA A 206 4.29 -34.30 24.83
C ALA A 206 4.86 -35.65 25.33
N ILE A 207 5.57 -36.38 24.46
CA ILE A 207 6.25 -37.64 24.82
C ILE A 207 7.37 -37.37 25.82
N GLY A 208 8.12 -36.27 25.65
CA GLY A 208 9.13 -35.84 26.61
C GLY A 208 8.56 -35.62 28.01
N ILE A 209 7.45 -34.87 28.10
CA ILE A 209 6.74 -34.61 29.37
C ILE A 209 6.17 -35.89 29.96
N GLY A 210 5.57 -36.76 29.14
CA GLY A 210 5.04 -38.05 29.58
C GLY A 210 6.12 -38.98 30.14
N ALA A 211 7.29 -39.06 29.48
CA ALA A 211 8.42 -39.84 29.98
C ALA A 211 8.96 -39.30 31.31
N LEU A 212 8.98 -37.98 31.49
CA LEU A 212 9.35 -37.36 32.78
C LEU A 212 8.32 -37.67 33.87
N ALA A 213 7.02 -37.63 33.56
CA ALA A 213 5.96 -37.97 34.51
C ALA A 213 5.97 -39.45 34.89
N LEU A 214 6.21 -40.36 33.94
CA LEU A 214 6.34 -41.79 34.20
C LEU A 214 7.60 -42.11 35.01
N SER A 215 8.71 -41.42 34.73
CA SER A 215 9.92 -41.53 35.56
C SER A 215 9.68 -41.03 36.98
N TRP A 216 8.93 -39.94 37.16
CA TRP A 216 8.53 -39.43 38.47
C TRP A 216 7.61 -40.40 39.24
N LEU A 217 6.81 -41.18 38.51
CA LEU A 217 5.97 -42.26 39.06
C LEU A 217 6.74 -43.59 39.27
N GLY A 218 8.07 -43.59 39.08
CA GLY A 218 8.94 -44.74 39.37
C GLY A 218 9.07 -45.77 38.25
N PHE A 219 8.60 -45.47 37.03
CA PHE A 219 8.79 -46.32 35.87
C PHE A 219 10.13 -46.04 35.19
N ASP A 220 10.89 -47.09 34.86
CA ASP A 220 12.16 -46.95 34.14
C ASP A 220 11.91 -46.62 32.65
N THR A 221 12.27 -45.41 32.25
CA THR A 221 12.08 -44.89 30.88
C THR A 221 13.38 -44.84 30.09
N SER A 222 14.48 -45.37 30.64
CA SER A 222 15.83 -45.29 30.06
C SER A 222 15.99 -46.06 28.73
N GLY A 223 15.11 -47.01 28.44
CA GLY A 223 15.09 -47.79 27.19
C GLY A 223 14.19 -47.24 26.08
N LEU A 224 13.49 -46.11 26.29
CA LEU A 224 12.55 -45.56 25.31
C LEU A 224 13.25 -44.65 24.29
N ASP A 225 13.33 -45.11 23.03
CA ASP A 225 13.70 -44.25 21.91
C ASP A 225 12.53 -43.31 21.55
N LYS A 226 12.61 -42.09 22.08
CA LYS A 226 11.60 -41.04 21.90
C LYS A 226 11.47 -40.61 20.44
N GLY A 227 12.51 -40.77 19.61
CA GLY A 227 12.49 -40.46 18.19
C GLY A 227 11.64 -41.47 17.41
N ALA A 228 11.93 -42.76 17.60
CA ALA A 228 11.22 -43.86 16.94
C ALA A 228 9.71 -43.90 17.28
N LEU A 229 9.35 -43.60 18.54
CA LEU A 229 7.96 -43.51 18.98
C LEU A 229 7.22 -42.33 18.33
N THR A 230 7.89 -41.18 18.19
CA THR A 230 7.31 -39.99 17.54
C THR A 230 7.04 -40.26 16.06
N ASP A 231 7.98 -40.91 15.36
CA ASP A 231 7.83 -41.25 13.94
C ASP A 231 6.73 -42.29 13.69
N SER A 232 6.59 -43.28 14.59
CA SER A 232 5.51 -44.28 14.53
C SER A 232 4.12 -43.66 14.70
N LEU A 233 3.97 -42.71 15.65
CA LEU A 233 2.73 -41.99 15.90
C LEU A 233 2.31 -41.10 14.72
N LEU A 234 3.27 -40.41 14.11
CA LEU A 234 2.99 -39.56 12.95
C LEU A 234 2.65 -40.37 11.70
N GLN A 235 3.32 -41.51 11.49
CA GLN A 235 2.97 -42.43 10.39
C GLN A 235 1.55 -42.99 10.56
N ALA A 236 1.13 -43.34 11.77
CA ALA A 236 -0.23 -43.78 12.03
C ALA A 236 -1.27 -42.68 11.72
N LEU A 237 -1.03 -41.44 12.17
CA LEU A 237 -1.90 -40.28 11.89
C LEU A 237 -1.99 -39.95 10.39
N ALA A 238 -0.87 -40.03 9.67
CA ALA A 238 -0.83 -39.84 8.22
C ALA A 238 -1.61 -40.95 7.48
N GLY A 239 -1.47 -42.21 7.92
CA GLY A 239 -2.20 -43.34 7.37
C GLY A 239 -3.72 -43.19 7.49
N VAL A 240 -4.21 -42.79 8.66
CA VAL A 240 -5.65 -42.54 8.90
C VAL A 240 -6.18 -41.41 8.00
N SER A 241 -5.39 -40.35 7.81
CA SER A 241 -5.74 -39.21 6.95
C SER A 241 -5.83 -39.59 5.47
N PHE A 242 -4.95 -40.47 5.00
CA PHE A 242 -4.96 -40.98 3.63
C PHE A 242 -6.19 -41.83 3.33
N VAL A 243 -6.60 -42.69 4.27
CA VAL A 243 -7.82 -43.51 4.16
C VAL A 243 -9.07 -42.63 4.12
N ALA A 244 -9.17 -41.63 5.00
CA ALA A 244 -10.29 -40.70 5.04
C ALA A 244 -10.42 -39.87 3.74
N SER A 245 -9.30 -39.39 3.19
CA SER A 245 -9.27 -38.67 1.91
C SER A 245 -9.73 -39.55 0.73
N THR A 246 -9.30 -40.81 0.72
CA THR A 246 -9.69 -41.77 -0.33
C THR A 246 -11.20 -42.07 -0.27
N MET A 247 -11.74 -42.25 0.93
CA MET A 247 -13.18 -42.43 1.14
C MET A 247 -14.01 -41.21 0.72
N PHE A 248 -13.53 -39.99 1.00
CA PHE A 248 -14.21 -38.76 0.60
C PHE A 248 -14.27 -38.59 -0.92
N ARG A 249 -13.19 -38.93 -1.64
CA ARG A 249 -13.16 -38.89 -3.11
C ARG A 249 -14.15 -39.88 -3.74
N ILE A 250 -14.32 -41.06 -3.15
CA ILE A 250 -15.29 -42.08 -3.61
C ILE A 250 -16.73 -41.63 -3.35
N LEU A 251 -16.98 -40.92 -2.25
CA LEU A 251 -18.32 -40.46 -1.90
C LEU A 251 -18.74 -39.22 -2.70
N ALA A 252 -17.78 -38.36 -3.09
CA ALA A 252 -18.03 -37.14 -3.85
C ALA A 252 -18.42 -37.41 -5.31
N THR A 253 -17.87 -38.44 -5.95
CA THR A 253 -18.22 -38.81 -7.34
C THR A 253 -19.66 -39.31 -7.48
N LYS A 254 -20.23 -39.95 -6.45
CA LYS A 254 -21.62 -40.45 -6.49
C LYS A 254 -22.69 -39.36 -6.39
N ARG A 255 -22.35 -38.10 -6.09
CA ARG A 255 -23.31 -36.99 -5.94
C ARG A 255 -23.45 -36.09 -7.16
N LEU A 256 -22.61 -36.26 -8.19
CA LEU A 256 -22.69 -35.47 -9.41
C LEU A 256 -23.65 -36.08 -10.45
N ASP A 257 -23.85 -37.40 -10.44
CA ASP A 257 -24.82 -38.07 -11.33
C ASP A 257 -26.28 -37.69 -11.05
N SER A 258 -26.62 -37.23 -9.85
CA SER A 258 -28.01 -37.00 -9.43
C SER A 258 -28.53 -35.57 -9.60
N ARG A 259 -27.71 -34.63 -10.09
CA ARG A 259 -28.07 -33.20 -10.19
C ARG A 259 -28.40 -32.71 -11.61
N ASP A 260 -28.07 -33.46 -12.66
CA ASP A 260 -28.36 -33.05 -14.05
C ASP A 260 -29.83 -33.28 -14.48
N GLU A 261 -30.65 -34.00 -13.70
CA GLU A 261 -32.03 -34.32 -14.09
C GLU A 261 -33.10 -33.26 -13.72
N THR A 262 -32.78 -32.24 -12.91
CA THR A 262 -33.82 -31.41 -12.25
C THR A 262 -33.92 -29.93 -12.65
N SER A 263 -33.08 -29.41 -13.55
CA SER A 263 -33.02 -27.96 -13.83
C SER A 263 -33.70 -27.49 -15.14
N GLY A 264 -34.56 -28.32 -15.76
CA GLY A 264 -35.12 -28.07 -17.10
C GLY A 264 -36.51 -27.40 -17.20
N LEU A 265 -37.16 -27.01 -16.12
CA LEU A 265 -38.57 -26.59 -16.18
C LEU A 265 -38.88 -25.47 -15.18
N ILE A 266 -38.70 -24.18 -15.52
CA ILE A 266 -39.66 -23.06 -15.33
C ILE A 266 -39.13 -21.79 -16.04
N GLY A 267 -39.94 -21.13 -16.87
CA GLY A 267 -39.58 -19.93 -17.64
C GLY A 267 -40.25 -18.63 -17.14
N GLU A 268 -39.51 -17.50 -17.34
CA GLU A 268 -39.87 -16.06 -17.59
C GLU A 268 -41.01 -15.39 -16.77
N PRO A 269 -41.10 -14.02 -16.59
CA PRO A 269 -40.63 -12.97 -17.51
C PRO A 269 -40.07 -11.64 -16.92
N ARG A 270 -39.52 -10.84 -17.85
CA ARG A 270 -39.10 -9.42 -17.81
C ARG A 270 -40.15 -8.41 -17.32
N LEU A 271 -39.67 -7.31 -16.71
CA LEU A 271 -40.38 -6.04 -16.55
C LEU A 271 -39.48 -4.84 -16.95
N THR A 272 -40.06 -3.94 -17.75
CA THR A 272 -39.52 -2.65 -18.24
C THR A 272 -40.44 -1.54 -17.73
N VAL A 273 -39.94 -0.32 -17.47
CA VAL A 273 -40.59 1.03 -17.40
C VAL A 273 -39.58 1.97 -16.68
N LEU A 274 -38.91 2.95 -17.30
CA LEU A 274 -39.25 4.26 -17.91
C LEU A 274 -38.71 5.45 -17.06
N TYR A 275 -37.85 6.22 -17.75
CA TYR A 275 -37.35 7.60 -17.65
C TYR A 275 -38.05 8.64 -16.75
N ALA A 276 -37.24 9.53 -16.14
CA ALA A 276 -37.56 10.95 -15.93
C ALA A 276 -36.29 11.84 -15.84
N SER A 277 -36.23 12.81 -16.79
CA SER A 277 -35.56 14.13 -16.85
C SER A 277 -34.61 14.57 -15.71
N GLY A 278 -33.39 15.04 -16.00
CA GLY A 278 -33.06 16.42 -16.47
C GLY A 278 -32.72 17.29 -15.24
N VAL A 279 -31.57 17.95 -15.10
CA VAL A 279 -31.16 19.19 -15.77
C VAL A 279 -29.64 19.42 -15.53
N ASP A 280 -28.91 19.64 -16.61
CA ASP A 280 -27.54 20.20 -16.66
C ASP A 280 -27.48 21.63 -16.12
N HIS A 281 -26.34 22.07 -15.55
CA HIS A 281 -25.79 23.42 -15.75
C HIS A 281 -24.27 23.35 -15.51
N GLY A 282 -23.49 23.37 -16.59
CA GLY A 282 -22.05 23.59 -16.55
C GLY A 282 -21.70 25.07 -16.53
N PHE A 283 -20.47 25.39 -16.12
CA PHE A 283 -19.62 26.35 -16.82
C PHE A 283 -18.16 26.23 -16.33
N SER A 284 -17.26 25.99 -17.29
CA SER A 284 -15.81 26.26 -17.26
C SER A 284 -15.56 27.75 -16.92
N VAL A 285 -14.38 28.26 -16.57
CA VAL A 285 -13.11 28.19 -17.30
C VAL A 285 -11.94 28.70 -16.43
N GLU A 286 -10.79 28.06 -16.61
CA GLU A 286 -9.42 28.58 -16.78
C GLU A 286 -8.70 29.50 -15.76
N THR A 287 -7.45 29.07 -15.52
CA THR A 287 -6.34 29.63 -14.72
C THR A 287 -5.59 30.77 -15.44
N PRO A 288 -4.62 31.46 -14.77
CA PRO A 288 -3.21 31.10 -15.01
C PRO A 288 -2.19 31.31 -13.86
N ALA A 289 -1.03 30.65 -14.04
CA ALA A 289 0.36 30.67 -13.49
C ALA A 289 0.87 31.90 -12.68
N SER A 290 1.98 31.88 -11.91
CA SER A 290 3.17 31.02 -11.80
C SER A 290 3.77 31.07 -10.38
N TRP A 291 4.40 29.98 -9.92
CA TRP A 291 5.60 30.03 -9.08
C TRP A 291 6.67 29.16 -9.70
N TYR A 292 7.69 29.86 -10.14
CA TYR A 292 8.87 29.38 -10.81
C TYR A 292 9.83 28.64 -9.86
N MET A 293 10.25 27.44 -10.27
CA MET A 293 11.67 27.23 -10.61
C MET A 293 11.95 28.04 -11.89
N CYS A 294 13.01 28.87 -11.91
CA CYS A 294 13.35 30.00 -12.83
C CYS A 294 12.73 31.37 -12.46
N ALA A 295 13.31 32.19 -11.59
CA ALA A 295 12.89 33.60 -11.52
C ALA A 295 12.76 34.24 -12.93
N ARG A 296 11.53 34.55 -13.34
CA ARG A 296 11.15 35.63 -14.25
C ARG A 296 9.79 36.20 -13.82
#